data_AF-A0A9D9H7M0-F1
#
_entry.id   AF-A0A9D9H7M0-F1
#
_cell.length_a   1.000
_cell.length_b   1.000
_cell.length_c   1.000
_cell.angle_alpha   90.00
_cell.angle_beta   90.00
_cell.angle_gamma   90.00
#
_symmetry.space_group_name_H-M   'P 1'
#
loop_
_entity.id
_entity.type
_entity.pdbx_description
1 polymer ?
#
loop_
_entity_poly.entity_id
_entity_poly.type
_entity_poly.pdbx_seq_one_letter_code
_entity_poly.pdbx_strand_id
1 'polypeptide(L)'
;NPEITYYSEEKQTGAEGCLSVPGLWGRVERSKEITIRYRDGRTFEERCENVSGFTAVIFQHEFDHLNGRLYIDIASETEVKR
;
A
#
# COMPACT_ATOMS: atom_id res chain seq x y z
N ASN A 1 -2.78 -2.67 -15.35
CA ASN A 1 -3.64 -2.32 -14.20
C ASN A 1 -3.55 -3.42 -13.18
N PRO A 2 -2.72 -3.28 -12.13
CA PRO A 2 -2.82 -4.16 -10.99
C PRO A 2 -4.17 -3.93 -10.28
N GLU A 3 -4.66 -4.93 -9.57
CA GLU A 3 -5.88 -4.89 -8.78
C GLU A 3 -5.60 -5.60 -7.45
N ILE A 4 -6.04 -5.00 -6.33
CA ILE A 4 -6.07 -5.71 -5.06
C ILE A 4 -7.46 -6.34 -4.92
N THR A 5 -7.53 -7.66 -5.00
CA THR A 5 -8.80 -8.41 -5.05
C THR A 5 -9.28 -8.88 -3.69
N TYR A 6 -8.42 -8.78 -2.67
CA TYR A 6 -8.75 -9.14 -1.29
C TYR A 6 -7.90 -8.33 -0.32
N TYR A 7 -8.51 -7.97 0.79
CA TYR A 7 -7.90 -7.31 1.94
C TYR A 7 -8.27 -8.10 3.20
N SER A 8 -7.28 -8.45 4.02
CA SER A 8 -7.53 -9.12 5.29
C SER A 8 -8.29 -8.22 6.27
N GLU A 9 -9.13 -8.83 7.10
CA GLU A 9 -9.76 -8.15 8.23
C GLU A 9 -8.74 -7.81 9.32
N GLU A 10 -7.71 -8.65 9.49
CA GLU A 10 -6.60 -8.34 10.38
C GLU A 10 -5.77 -7.20 9.79
N LYS A 11 -5.57 -6.16 10.60
CA LYS A 11 -4.85 -4.95 10.21
C LYS A 11 -3.64 -4.70 11.07
N GLN A 12 -2.74 -3.89 10.54
CA GLN A 12 -1.57 -3.38 11.24
C GLN A 12 -1.48 -1.87 11.04
N THR A 13 -1.16 -1.17 12.12
CA THR A 13 -0.87 0.26 12.08
C THR A 13 0.64 0.45 12.03
N GLY A 14 1.13 1.19 11.03
CA GLY A 14 2.55 1.46 10.83
C GLY A 14 2.81 2.90 10.43
N ALA A 15 4.07 3.32 10.49
CA ALA A 15 4.49 4.61 9.98
C ALA A 15 4.83 4.49 8.48
N GLU A 16 4.18 5.31 7.66
CA GLU A 16 4.43 5.44 6.23
C GLU A 16 5.04 6.82 5.92
N GLY A 17 5.81 6.87 4.84
CA GLY A 17 6.28 8.11 4.23
C GLY A 17 6.32 7.93 2.72
N CYS A 18 6.38 9.03 1.98
CA CYS A 18 6.40 8.99 0.51
C CYS A 18 7.37 10.04 -0.04
N LEU A 19 8.03 9.74 -1.15
CA LEU A 19 8.87 10.72 -1.85
C LEU A 19 8.06 11.90 -2.40
N SER A 20 6.78 11.69 -2.72
CA SER A 20 5.85 12.74 -3.13
C SER A 20 5.48 13.71 -2.01
N VAL A 21 5.71 13.33 -0.74
CA VAL A 21 5.43 14.14 0.46
C VAL A 21 6.68 14.16 1.35
N PRO A 22 7.73 14.89 0.93
CA PRO A 22 9.00 14.88 1.64
C PRO A 22 8.87 15.49 3.04
N GLY A 23 9.61 14.92 4.00
CA GLY A 23 9.71 15.47 5.36
C GLY A 23 8.56 15.15 6.30
N LEU A 24 7.59 14.32 5.90
CA LEU A 24 6.48 13.88 6.75
C LEU A 24 6.47 12.36 6.91
N TRP A 25 5.99 11.90 8.07
CA TRP A 25 5.52 10.54 8.30
C TRP A 25 4.05 10.57 8.67
N GLY A 26 3.34 9.50 8.37
CA GLY A 26 1.94 9.33 8.73
C GLY A 26 1.71 7.96 9.33
N ARG A 27 0.91 7.88 10.39
CA ARG A 27 0.50 6.61 10.99
C ARG A 27 -0.73 6.09 10.27
N VAL A 28 -0.58 4.99 9.54
CA VAL A 28 -1.60 4.45 8.63
C VAL A 28 -1.94 3.02 9.03
N GLU A 29 -3.23 2.70 8.97
CA GLU A 29 -3.73 1.35 9.16
C GLU A 29 -3.90 0.64 7.81
N ARG A 30 -3.29 -0.54 7.68
CA ARG A 30 -3.30 -1.37 6.46
C ARG A 30 -3.72 -2.80 6.79
N SER A 31 -4.29 -3.50 5.81
CA SER A 31 -4.50 -4.95 5.93
C SER A 31 -3.15 -5.67 6.01
N LYS A 32 -3.05 -6.66 6.90
CA LYS A 32 -1.82 -7.46 7.05
C LYS A 32 -1.54 -8.35 5.85
N GLU A 33 -2.59 -8.78 5.16
CA GLU A 33 -2.50 -9.61 3.96
C GLU A 33 -3.42 -9.06 2.88
N ILE A 34 -2.97 -9.17 1.63
CA ILE A 34 -3.76 -8.83 0.45
C ILE A 34 -3.54 -9.86 -0.65
N THR A 35 -4.50 -9.98 -1.56
CA THR A 35 -4.31 -10.69 -2.82
C THR A 35 -4.20 -9.67 -3.94
N ILE A 36 -3.09 -9.71 -4.68
CA ILE A 36 -2.87 -8.86 -5.85
C ILE A 36 -3.08 -9.68 -7.13
N ARG A 37 -3.79 -9.08 -8.09
CA ARG A 37 -3.90 -9.57 -9.46
C ARG A 37 -3.23 -8.57 -10.38
N TYR A 38 -2.32 -9.04 -11.21
CA TYR A 38 -1.58 -8.18 -12.12
C TYR A 38 -1.16 -8.95 -13.37
N ARG A 39 -0.69 -8.22 -14.38
CA ARG A 39 -0.11 -8.80 -15.59
C ARG A 39 1.40 -8.69 -15.52
N ASP A 40 2.10 -9.80 -15.72
CA ASP A 40 3.56 -9.81 -15.78
C ASP A 40 4.05 -8.94 -16.94
N GLY A 41 4.99 -8.03 -16.67
CA GLY A 41 5.47 -7.08 -17.67
C GLY A 41 6.35 -7.68 -18.76
N ARG A 42 6.83 -8.92 -18.59
CA ARG A 42 7.69 -9.63 -19.55
C ARG A 42 6.91 -10.66 -20.34
N THR A 43 6.09 -11.47 -19.67
CA THR A 43 5.35 -12.57 -20.29
C THR A 43 3.93 -12.18 -20.71
N PHE A 44 3.41 -11.05 -20.21
CA PHE A 44 2.01 -10.61 -20.39
C PHE A 44 0.96 -11.58 -19.83
N GLU A 45 1.38 -12.56 -19.03
CA GLU A 45 0.48 -13.49 -18.35
C GLU A 45 -0.18 -12.83 -17.14
N GLU A 46 -1.40 -13.26 -16.83
CA GLU A 46 -2.06 -12.87 -15.58
C GLU A 46 -1.49 -13.66 -14.41
N ARG A 47 -1.18 -12.95 -13.33
CA ARG A 47 -0.66 -13.50 -12.07
C ARG A 47 -1.57 -13.07 -10.93
N CYS A 48 -1.67 -13.96 -9.94
CA CYS A 48 -2.43 -13.74 -8.71
C CYS A 48 -1.57 -14.21 -7.55
N GLU A 49 -1.29 -13.32 -6.60
CA GLU A 49 -0.36 -13.58 -5.50
C GLU A 49 -0.91 -13.08 -4.17
N ASN A 50 -0.70 -13.86 -3.12
CA ASN A 50 -0.96 -13.44 -1.75
C ASN A 50 0.33 -12.88 -1.18
N VAL A 51 0.26 -11.66 -0.66
CA VAL A 51 1.38 -11.00 0.00
C VAL A 51 0.96 -10.55 1.38
N SER A 52 1.88 -10.58 2.32
CA SER A 52 1.63 -10.28 3.73
C SER A 52 2.72 -9.41 4.35
N GLY A 53 2.47 -8.95 5.58
CA GLY A 53 3.42 -8.16 6.36
C GLY A 53 3.75 -6.82 5.71
N PHE A 54 5.02 -6.44 5.69
CA PHE A 54 5.44 -5.14 5.16
C PHE A 54 5.27 -5.05 3.62
N THR A 55 5.39 -6.18 2.91
CA THR A 55 5.14 -6.22 1.47
C THR A 55 3.70 -5.84 1.15
N ALA A 56 2.72 -6.32 1.94
CA ALA A 56 1.32 -5.93 1.77
C ALA A 56 1.11 -4.42 2.00
N VAL A 57 1.82 -3.82 2.96
CA VAL A 57 1.79 -2.36 3.21
C VAL A 57 2.28 -1.59 1.99
N ILE A 58 3.44 -1.99 1.44
CA ILE A 58 4.02 -1.33 0.24
C ILE A 58 3.04 -1.41 -0.92
N PHE A 59 2.48 -2.58 -1.22
CA PHE A 59 1.54 -2.71 -2.33
C PHE A 59 0.27 -1.86 -2.14
N GLN A 60 -0.28 -1.79 -0.92
CA GLN A 60 -1.41 -0.93 -0.63
C GLN A 60 -1.07 0.55 -0.82
N HIS A 61 0.13 0.99 -0.39
CA HIS A 61 0.60 2.36 -0.60
C HIS A 61 0.75 2.71 -2.08
N GLU A 62 1.44 1.86 -2.85
CA GLU A 62 1.65 2.10 -4.28
C GLU A 62 0.33 2.01 -5.08
N PHE A 63 -0.59 1.16 -4.63
CA PHE A 63 -1.93 1.07 -5.23
C PHE A 63 -2.77 2.33 -4.97
N ASP A 64 -2.65 2.97 -3.80
CA ASP A 64 -3.32 4.25 -3.54
C ASP A 64 -2.89 5.34 -4.54
N HIS A 65 -1.61 5.40 -4.93
CA HIS A 65 -1.13 6.34 -5.96
C HIS A 65 -1.83 6.16 -7.30
N LEU A 66 -2.12 4.93 -7.70
CA LEU A 66 -2.87 4.64 -8.93
C LEU A 66 -4.30 5.18 -8.89
N ASN A 67 -4.83 5.40 -7.68
CA ASN A 67 -6.15 5.96 -7.43
C ASN A 67 -6.08 7.46 -7.04
N GLY A 68 -4.90 8.09 -7.16
CA GLY A 68 -4.70 9.50 -6.82
C GLY A 68 -4.81 9.80 -5.32
N ARG A 69 -4.62 8.80 -4.47
CA ARG A 69 -4.70 8.90 -3.01
C ARG A 69 -3.31 8.78 -2.41
N LEU A 70 -3.01 9.62 -1.43
CA LEU A 70 -1.74 9.63 -0.70
C LEU A 70 -1.95 9.07 0.71
N TYR A 71 -0.86 8.61 1.34
CA TYR A 71 -0.92 8.11 2.72
C TYR A 71 -1.38 9.19 3.73
N ILE A 72 -1.16 10.48 3.44
CA ILE A 72 -1.62 11.59 4.28
C ILE A 72 -3.14 11.76 4.28
N ASP A 73 -3.83 11.25 3.25
CA ASP A 73 -5.30 11.32 3.15
C ASP A 73 -5.98 10.30 4.08
N ILE A 74 -5.21 9.36 4.63
CA ILE A 74 -5.68 8.23 5.44
C ILE A 74 -5.01 8.11 6.79
N ALA A 75 -3.87 8.77 6.95
CA ALA A 75 -3.12 8.73 8.19
C ALA A 75 -3.99 9.28 9.34
N SER A 76 -4.01 8.56 10.47
CA SER A 76 -4.70 9.04 11.67
C SER A 76 -3.94 10.22 12.29
N GLU A 77 -2.63 10.22 12.15
CA GLU A 77 -1.70 11.23 12.67
C GLU A 77 -0.57 11.43 11.67
N THR A 78 -0.10 12.67 11.51
CA THR A 78 1.08 13.00 10.70
C THR A 78 2.09 13.80 11.51
N GLU A 79 3.36 13.52 11.30
CA GLU A 79 4.47 14.12 12.04
C GLU A 79 5.59 14.56 11.09
N VAL A 80 6.26 15.66 11.43
CA VAL A 80 7.45 16.10 10.70
C VAL A 80 8.63 15.21 11.05
N LYS A 81 9.30 14.71 10.02
CA LYS A 81 10.54 13.94 10.11
C LYS A 81 11.63 14.86 10.69
N ARG A 82 11.91 14.72 11.99
CA ARG A 82 13.00 15.41 12.68
C ARG A 82 14.36 14.86 12.28
#